data_AF-A0A1H2HHG9-F1
#
_entry.id   AF-A0A1H2HHG9-F1
#
_cell.length_a   1.000
_cell.length_b   1.000
_cell.length_c   1.000
_cell.angle_alpha   90.00
_cell.angle_beta   90.00
_cell.angle_gamma   90.00
#
_symmetry.space_group_name_H-M   'P 1'
#
loop_
_entity.id
_entity.type
_entity.pdbx_description
1 polymer ?
#
loop_
_entity_poly.entity_id
_entity_poly.type
_entity_poly.pdbx_seq_one_letter_code
_entity_poly.pdbx_strand_id
1 'polypeptide(L)'
;MVSQWRKKGMPCDSVESANAWRETNAPPRGRKKPSASPDIESSAIEAPADLIPPREERHQINRIDDQGEAEGDQSNNPYDALRQAKLAEQEANRQRQRVADADGDPIEYAKAQASFIQAQKHRMWMQKQVSQWAREQGITLYVSEAKAIYLQAFNSILRRLDLLGAKTAPLCSNPKTAKTAIEEGVNRIRAAAMEEMEGSRDAGGN
;
A
#
# COMPACT_ATOMS: atom_id res chain seq x y z
N MET A 1 8.76 -45.08 -1.98
CA MET A 1 9.99 -44.27 -1.84
C MET A 1 10.56 -44.33 -0.40
N VAL A 2 10.65 -45.52 0.23
CA VAL A 2 11.01 -45.68 1.66
C VAL A 2 12.33 -46.46 1.87
N SER A 3 12.96 -46.96 0.80
CA SER A 3 14.07 -47.92 0.90
C SER A 3 15.48 -47.34 1.02
N GLN A 4 15.71 -46.05 0.73
CA GLN A 4 17.05 -45.45 0.81
C GLN A 4 17.42 -44.94 2.21
N TRP A 5 16.44 -44.62 3.06
CA TRP A 5 16.65 -43.97 4.36
C TRP A 5 16.93 -45.00 5.47
N ARG A 6 16.31 -46.19 5.37
CA ARG A 6 16.62 -47.34 6.24
C ARG A 6 18.06 -47.82 6.06
N LYS A 7 18.58 -47.82 4.83
CA LYS A 7 19.97 -48.18 4.53
C LYS A 7 21.01 -47.24 5.15
N LYS A 8 20.61 -46.00 5.47
CA LYS A 8 21.46 -45.01 6.16
C LYS A 8 21.34 -45.04 7.68
N GLY A 9 20.59 -45.98 8.25
CA GLY A 9 20.46 -46.15 9.71
C GLY A 9 19.32 -45.35 10.35
N MET A 10 18.32 -44.91 9.57
CA MET A 10 17.15 -44.23 10.12
C MET A 10 16.31 -45.17 11.00
N PRO A 11 16.10 -44.87 12.30
CA PRO A 11 15.25 -45.67 13.17
C PRO A 11 13.80 -45.62 12.70
N CYS A 12 13.12 -46.77 12.75
CA CYS A 12 11.76 -46.95 12.21
C CYS A 12 10.73 -47.28 13.29
N ASP A 13 11.14 -47.23 14.55
CA ASP A 13 10.36 -47.73 15.68
C ASP A 13 9.34 -46.68 16.17
N SER A 14 9.59 -45.41 15.88
CA SER A 14 8.67 -44.29 16.12
C SER A 14 8.87 -43.20 15.06
N VAL A 15 7.77 -42.51 14.74
CA VAL A 15 7.76 -41.37 13.80
C VAL A 15 8.60 -40.21 14.34
N GLU A 16 8.62 -40.01 15.65
CA GLU A 16 9.42 -38.96 16.31
C GLU A 16 10.92 -39.23 16.16
N SER A 17 11.35 -40.47 16.40
CA SER A 17 12.76 -40.88 16.22
C SER A 17 13.22 -40.77 14.77
N ALA A 18 12.33 -41.08 13.82
CA ALA A 18 12.61 -40.92 12.41
C ALA A 18 12.79 -39.44 12.03
N ASN A 19 11.96 -38.54 12.57
CA ASN A 19 12.07 -37.11 12.28
C ASN A 19 13.33 -36.48 12.89
N ALA A 20 13.66 -36.80 14.14
CA ALA A 20 14.89 -36.35 14.80
C ALA A 20 16.16 -36.80 14.05
N TRP A 21 16.15 -38.03 13.52
CA TRP A 21 17.25 -38.53 12.70
C TRP A 21 17.38 -37.78 11.38
N ARG A 22 16.26 -37.40 10.75
CA ARG A 22 16.27 -36.64 9.49
C ARG A 22 16.77 -35.21 9.68
N GLU A 23 16.47 -34.57 10.80
CA GLU A 23 16.97 -33.23 11.10
C GLU A 23 18.48 -33.22 11.33
N THR A 24 18.99 -34.24 12.04
CA THR A 24 20.43 -34.37 12.31
C THR A 24 21.24 -34.84 11.10
N ASN A 25 20.65 -35.65 10.22
CA ASN A 25 21.34 -36.21 9.04
C ASN A 25 20.89 -35.57 7.72
N ALA A 26 20.16 -34.45 7.78
CA ALA A 26 19.80 -33.70 6.59
C ALA A 26 21.09 -33.24 5.88
N PRO A 27 21.22 -33.48 4.56
CA PRO A 27 22.33 -32.92 3.83
C PRO A 27 22.29 -31.39 3.99
N PRO A 28 23.44 -30.73 4.20
CA PRO A 28 23.48 -29.28 4.31
C PRO A 28 22.79 -28.73 3.06
N ARG A 29 21.74 -27.91 3.28
CA ARG A 29 21.05 -27.20 2.19
C ARG A 29 22.04 -26.20 1.62
N GLY A 30 22.90 -26.68 0.73
CA GLY A 30 23.80 -25.86 -0.04
C GLY A 30 22.95 -24.82 -0.75
N ARG A 31 23.08 -23.56 -0.35
CA ARG A 31 22.66 -22.45 -1.19
C ARG A 31 23.42 -22.65 -2.50
N LYS A 32 22.72 -23.10 -3.55
CA LYS A 32 23.26 -23.10 -4.90
C LYS A 32 23.57 -21.65 -5.23
N LYS A 33 24.83 -21.26 -5.04
CA LYS A 33 25.35 -20.02 -5.60
C LYS A 33 25.18 -20.15 -7.13
N PRO A 34 24.70 -19.12 -7.83
CA PRO A 34 24.74 -19.14 -9.28
C PRO A 34 26.19 -19.34 -9.71
N SER A 35 26.40 -20.33 -10.58
CA SER A 35 27.71 -20.65 -11.15
C SER A 35 28.22 -19.44 -11.92
N ALA A 36 29.19 -18.72 -11.36
CA ALA A 36 30.00 -17.78 -12.11
C ALA A 36 31.07 -18.58 -12.86
N SER A 37 31.20 -18.33 -14.17
CA SER A 37 32.31 -18.80 -15.01
C SER A 37 33.66 -18.25 -14.49
N PRO A 38 34.79 -18.92 -14.79
CA PRO A 38 36.05 -18.71 -14.11
C PRO A 38 36.74 -17.46 -14.66
N ASP A 39 37.40 -16.67 -13.80
CA ASP A 39 38.85 -16.57 -13.80
C ASP A 39 39.40 -15.50 -12.83
N ILE A 40 40.59 -15.82 -12.33
CA ILE A 40 41.66 -14.98 -11.76
C ILE A 40 41.69 -14.74 -10.23
N GLU A 41 42.85 -15.16 -9.72
CA GLU A 41 43.44 -15.11 -8.39
C GLU A 41 43.59 -13.70 -7.81
N SER A 42 43.42 -13.54 -6.49
CA SER A 42 44.44 -12.93 -5.62
C SER A 42 44.01 -12.87 -4.14
N SER A 43 44.79 -13.60 -3.33
CA SER A 43 45.24 -13.41 -1.95
C SER A 43 44.64 -12.39 -0.97
N ALA A 44 44.54 -12.91 0.27
CA ALA A 44 44.89 -12.31 1.58
C ALA A 44 43.90 -11.28 2.20
N ILE A 45 43.70 -11.14 3.52
CA ILE A 45 44.02 -11.83 4.80
C ILE A 45 43.14 -11.13 5.88
N GLU A 46 42.76 -11.85 6.94
CA GLU A 46 42.31 -11.43 8.29
C GLU A 46 41.13 -10.45 8.53
N ALA A 47 40.17 -10.94 9.33
CA ALA A 47 39.24 -10.17 10.17
C ALA A 47 39.85 -10.03 11.59
N PRO A 48 39.37 -9.13 12.50
CA PRO A 48 38.16 -9.46 13.27
C PRO A 48 37.32 -8.27 13.83
N ALA A 49 36.09 -8.61 14.28
CA ALA A 49 35.23 -7.96 15.31
C ALA A 49 34.73 -6.51 15.04
N ASP A 50 33.52 -6.07 15.34
CA ASP A 50 32.45 -6.57 16.20
C ASP A 50 31.15 -5.80 15.87
N LEU A 51 29.99 -6.44 16.10
CA LEU A 51 28.68 -5.84 16.48
C LEU A 51 27.96 -4.87 15.49
N ILE A 52 26.81 -5.30 14.94
CA ILE A 52 25.46 -4.63 14.95
C ILE A 52 24.46 -5.40 14.02
N PRO A 53 23.15 -5.49 14.34
CA PRO A 53 22.16 -6.41 13.74
C PRO A 53 21.63 -6.00 12.34
N PRO A 54 20.78 -6.83 11.67
CA PRO A 54 20.65 -6.90 10.22
C PRO A 54 19.90 -5.71 9.62
N ARG A 55 20.58 -4.92 8.78
CA ARG A 55 19.95 -3.97 7.87
C ARG A 55 19.43 -4.71 6.66
N GLU A 56 18.13 -4.61 6.44
CA GLU A 56 17.40 -5.09 5.28
C GLU A 56 18.17 -4.79 3.98
N GLU A 57 18.57 -5.85 3.28
CA GLU A 57 19.05 -5.78 1.90
C GLU A 57 17.92 -5.23 1.04
N ARG A 58 17.89 -3.90 0.89
CA ARG A 58 17.25 -3.27 -0.26
C ARG A 58 17.96 -3.84 -1.47
N HIS A 59 17.28 -4.72 -2.19
CA HIS A 59 17.65 -5.08 -3.55
C HIS A 59 17.90 -3.78 -4.32
N GLN A 60 19.18 -3.48 -4.53
CA GLN A 60 19.62 -2.54 -5.53
C GLN A 60 19.19 -3.17 -6.86
N ILE A 61 18.07 -2.70 -7.39
CA ILE A 61 17.73 -2.91 -8.78
C ILE A 61 18.89 -2.28 -9.55
N ASN A 62 19.62 -3.13 -10.27
CA ASN A 62 20.76 -2.76 -11.10
C ASN A 62 20.49 -1.43 -11.80
N ARG A 63 21.36 -0.46 -11.52
CA ARG A 63 21.55 0.73 -12.33
C ARG A 63 21.76 0.28 -13.76
N ILE A 64 20.81 0.61 -14.62
CA ILE A 64 21.10 0.79 -16.04
C ILE A 64 21.68 2.20 -16.11
N ASP A 65 23.01 2.27 -15.97
CA ASP A 65 23.78 3.46 -16.32
C ASP A 65 23.78 3.55 -17.86
N ASP A 66 22.72 4.11 -18.44
CA ASP A 66 22.78 4.93 -19.65
C ASP A 66 21.36 5.43 -20.00
N GLN A 67 21.02 6.63 -19.56
CA GLN A 67 20.15 7.58 -20.26
C GLN A 67 19.92 8.80 -19.36
N GLY A 68 20.71 9.85 -19.66
CA GLY A 68 20.40 11.26 -19.43
C GLY A 68 19.83 11.61 -18.05
N GLU A 69 20.68 12.15 -17.19
CA GLU A 69 20.23 13.13 -16.21
C GLU A 69 19.46 14.23 -16.96
N ALA A 70 18.13 14.15 -16.92
CA ALA A 70 17.28 15.27 -17.28
C ALA A 70 17.44 16.31 -16.17
N GLU A 71 18.47 17.15 -16.29
CA GLU A 71 18.53 18.44 -15.62
C GLU A 71 17.30 19.25 -16.06
N GLY A 72 16.27 19.19 -15.24
CA GLY A 72 15.02 19.87 -15.47
C GLY A 72 14.28 19.95 -14.17
N ASP A 73 14.65 20.97 -13.38
CA ASP A 73 13.94 21.52 -12.22
C ASP A 73 12.93 20.53 -11.62
N GLN A 74 13.45 19.62 -10.78
CA GLN A 74 12.61 18.69 -10.02
C GLN A 74 11.82 19.50 -9.00
N SER A 75 10.75 20.14 -9.47
CA SER A 75 9.68 20.56 -8.59
C SER A 75 9.31 19.32 -7.76
N ASN A 76 9.31 19.45 -6.44
CA ASN A 76 8.97 18.37 -5.52
C ASN A 76 7.47 18.03 -5.58
N ASN A 77 6.82 18.31 -6.71
CA ASN A 77 5.41 18.18 -6.97
C ASN A 77 5.13 16.81 -7.62
N PRO A 78 4.44 15.90 -6.92
CA PRO A 78 4.20 14.56 -7.44
C PRO A 78 3.30 14.57 -8.69
N TYR A 79 2.52 15.64 -8.93
CA TYR A 79 1.77 15.80 -10.17
C TYR A 79 2.66 15.98 -11.41
N ASP A 80 3.82 16.63 -11.26
CA ASP A 80 4.79 16.80 -12.35
C ASP A 80 5.46 15.47 -12.70
N ALA A 81 5.81 14.66 -11.70
CA ALA A 81 6.32 13.30 -11.90
C ALA A 81 5.30 12.39 -12.62
N LEU A 82 4.01 12.48 -12.26
CA LEU A 82 2.95 11.75 -12.96
C LEU A 82 2.75 12.26 -14.40
N ARG A 83 2.88 13.56 -14.65
CA ARG A 83 2.82 14.13 -16.00
C ARG A 83 3.96 13.60 -16.87
N GLN A 84 5.19 13.57 -16.35
CA GLN A 84 6.33 12.98 -17.06
C GLN A 84 6.13 11.49 -17.33
N ALA A 85 5.61 10.72 -16.36
CA ALA A 85 5.32 9.30 -16.56
C ALA A 85 4.25 9.04 -17.64
N LYS A 86 3.23 9.92 -17.75
CA LYS A 86 2.25 9.87 -18.86
C LYS A 86 2.88 10.18 -20.21
N LEU A 87 3.75 11.19 -20.28
CA LEU A 87 4.46 11.53 -21.51
C LEU A 87 5.38 10.39 -21.96
N ALA A 88 6.09 9.75 -21.02
CA ALA A 88 6.93 8.58 -21.31
C ALA A 88 6.12 7.38 -21.83
N GLU A 89 4.94 7.09 -21.26
CA GLU A 89 4.03 6.05 -21.76
C GLU A 89 3.54 6.36 -23.18
N GLN A 90 3.17 7.63 -23.45
CA GLN A 90 2.74 8.07 -24.76
C GLN A 90 3.84 7.94 -25.82
N GLU A 91 5.07 8.34 -25.49
CA GLU A 91 6.22 8.20 -26.40
C GLU A 91 6.55 6.72 -26.64
N ALA A 92 6.54 5.88 -25.60
CA ALA A 92 6.76 4.45 -25.74
C ALA A 92 5.66 3.78 -26.61
N ASN A 93 4.41 4.20 -26.48
CA ASN A 93 3.33 3.70 -27.34
C ASN A 93 3.47 4.18 -28.79
N ARG A 94 3.89 5.44 -29.00
CA ARG A 94 4.18 5.99 -30.34
C ARG A 94 5.31 5.21 -31.00
N GLN A 95 6.38 4.91 -30.28
CA GLN A 95 7.49 4.12 -30.79
C GLN A 95 7.04 2.70 -31.14
N ARG A 96 6.21 2.08 -30.29
CA ARG A 96 5.62 0.77 -30.59
C ARG A 96 4.77 0.79 -31.86
N GLN A 97 3.95 1.82 -32.06
CA GLN A 97 3.13 1.97 -33.27
C GLN A 97 4.01 2.17 -34.52
N ARG A 98 5.03 3.01 -34.44
CA ARG A 98 5.99 3.20 -35.54
C ARG A 98 6.66 1.90 -35.98
N VAL A 99 7.08 1.07 -35.03
CA VAL A 99 7.71 -0.23 -35.34
C VAL A 99 6.68 -1.22 -35.90
N ALA A 100 5.42 -1.14 -35.46
CA ALA A 100 4.35 -1.98 -35.99
C ALA A 100 3.95 -1.62 -37.43
N ASP A 101 3.93 -0.32 -37.76
CA ASP A 101 3.50 0.19 -39.06
C ASP A 101 4.57 0.07 -40.15
N ALA A 102 5.85 -0.09 -39.78
CA ALA A 102 6.99 -0.10 -40.70
C ALA A 102 7.40 -1.49 -41.23
N ASP A 103 6.49 -2.47 -41.26
CA ASP A 103 6.81 -3.89 -41.48
C ASP A 103 7.97 -4.38 -40.57
N GLY A 104 8.01 -3.87 -39.34
CA GLY A 104 9.14 -4.00 -38.44
C GLY A 104 9.46 -5.45 -38.06
N ASP A 105 10.74 -5.73 -37.85
CA ASP A 105 11.23 -7.02 -37.35
C ASP A 105 10.46 -7.39 -36.06
N PRO A 106 9.88 -8.60 -35.95
CA PRO A 106 9.22 -9.08 -34.74
C PRO A 106 10.06 -8.89 -33.46
N ILE A 107 11.39 -8.95 -33.57
CA ILE A 107 12.31 -8.73 -32.45
C ILE A 107 12.26 -7.27 -31.98
N GLU A 108 12.19 -6.31 -32.90
CA GLU A 108 12.10 -4.88 -32.58
C GLU A 108 10.74 -4.52 -32.00
N TYR A 109 9.67 -5.10 -32.53
CA TYR A 109 8.33 -4.94 -31.97
C TYR A 109 8.26 -5.46 -30.53
N ALA A 110 8.85 -6.64 -30.26
CA ALA A 110 8.91 -7.20 -28.92
C ALA A 110 9.66 -6.29 -27.93
N LYS A 111 10.77 -5.67 -28.37
CA LYS A 111 11.50 -4.67 -27.56
C LYS A 111 10.65 -3.43 -27.29
N ALA A 112 10.02 -2.85 -28.31
CA ALA A 112 9.16 -1.68 -28.16
C ALA A 112 7.94 -1.97 -27.26
N GLN A 113 7.36 -3.16 -27.37
CA GLN A 113 6.29 -3.64 -26.51
C GLN A 113 6.75 -3.77 -25.05
N ALA A 114 7.96 -4.29 -24.80
CA ALA A 114 8.52 -4.38 -23.46
C ALA A 114 8.72 -2.99 -22.83
N SER A 115 9.27 -2.04 -23.59
CA SER A 115 9.41 -0.64 -23.17
C SER A 115 8.07 0.02 -22.86
N PHE A 116 7.05 -0.21 -23.69
CA PHE A 116 5.69 0.28 -23.44
C PHE A 116 5.09 -0.30 -22.15
N ILE A 117 5.21 -1.62 -21.93
CA ILE A 117 4.74 -2.27 -20.70
C ILE A 117 5.45 -1.67 -19.47
N GLN A 118 6.75 -1.43 -19.56
CA GLN A 118 7.52 -0.81 -18.48
C GLN A 118 7.05 0.62 -18.20
N ALA A 119 6.85 1.44 -19.23
CA ALA A 119 6.35 2.80 -19.09
C ALA A 119 4.91 2.83 -18.50
N GLN A 120 4.05 1.90 -18.91
CA GLN A 120 2.70 1.74 -18.36
C GLN A 120 2.74 1.38 -16.87
N LYS A 121 3.59 0.42 -16.46
CA LYS A 121 3.78 0.06 -15.04
C LYS A 121 4.27 1.26 -14.23
N HIS A 122 5.21 2.03 -14.78
CA HIS A 122 5.74 3.23 -14.15
C HIS A 122 4.64 4.30 -13.96
N ARG A 123 3.82 4.57 -14.99
CA ARG A 123 2.67 5.48 -14.86
C ARG A 123 1.69 5.03 -13.78
N MET A 124 1.33 3.75 -13.76
CA MET A 124 0.40 3.20 -12.77
C MET A 124 0.95 3.34 -11.34
N TRP A 125 2.25 3.11 -11.17
CA TRP A 125 2.94 3.31 -9.90
C TRP A 125 2.89 4.80 -9.47
N MET A 126 3.24 5.72 -10.37
CA MET A 126 3.19 7.17 -10.09
C MET A 126 1.78 7.64 -9.77
N GLN A 127 0.77 7.12 -10.46
CA GLN A 127 -0.64 7.44 -10.17
C GLN A 127 -1.02 7.03 -8.74
N LYS A 128 -0.59 5.84 -8.31
CA LYS A 128 -0.80 5.40 -6.92
C LYS A 128 -0.10 6.32 -5.91
N GLN A 129 1.14 6.73 -6.19
CA GLN A 129 1.89 7.65 -5.33
C GLN A 129 1.21 9.02 -5.24
N VAL A 130 0.76 9.59 -6.35
CA VAL A 130 0.02 10.86 -6.35
C VAL A 130 -1.28 10.76 -5.55
N SER A 131 -2.06 9.69 -5.75
CA SER A 131 -3.29 9.49 -4.99
C SER A 131 -3.05 9.33 -3.49
N GLN A 132 -1.99 8.61 -3.11
CA GLN A 132 -1.60 8.47 -1.70
C GLN A 132 -1.14 9.80 -1.12
N TRP A 133 -0.29 10.54 -1.83
CA TRP A 133 0.16 11.85 -1.41
C TRP A 133 -1.02 12.83 -1.27
N ALA A 134 -1.94 12.85 -2.23
CA ALA A 134 -3.13 13.70 -2.17
C ALA A 134 -4.03 13.35 -0.96
N ARG A 135 -4.09 12.06 -0.58
CA ARG A 135 -4.78 11.62 0.65
C ARG A 135 -4.07 12.09 1.91
N GLU A 136 -2.74 11.93 1.98
CA GLU A 136 -1.93 12.37 3.13
C GLU A 136 -1.98 13.89 3.32
N GLN A 137 -2.08 14.66 2.24
CA GLN A 137 -2.27 16.11 2.29
C GLN A 137 -3.73 16.54 2.57
N GLY A 138 -4.67 15.59 2.73
CA GLY A 138 -6.08 15.89 2.98
C GLY A 138 -6.83 16.48 1.79
N ILE A 139 -6.25 16.42 0.58
CA ILE A 139 -6.84 16.94 -0.66
C ILE A 139 -8.00 16.06 -1.12
N THR A 140 -7.97 14.76 -0.81
CA THR A 140 -9.05 13.81 -1.11
C THR A 140 -9.37 12.91 0.08
N LEU A 141 -10.62 12.92 0.53
CA LEU A 141 -11.16 12.03 1.56
C LEU A 141 -12.03 10.95 0.91
N TYR A 142 -11.98 9.72 1.44
CA TYR A 142 -12.98 8.72 1.05
C TYR A 142 -14.36 9.10 1.58
N VAL A 143 -15.42 8.71 0.87
CA VAL A 143 -16.81 8.95 1.32
C VAL A 143 -17.07 8.38 2.72
N SER A 144 -16.46 7.24 3.05
CA SER A 144 -16.53 6.62 4.39
C SER A 144 -15.86 7.47 5.47
N GLU A 145 -14.71 8.07 5.17
CA GLU A 145 -13.97 8.95 6.09
C GLU A 145 -14.72 10.27 6.28
N ALA A 146 -15.21 10.86 5.19
CA ALA A 146 -16.07 12.05 5.25
C ALA A 146 -17.31 11.78 6.10
N LYS A 147 -17.99 10.66 5.88
CA LYS A 147 -19.15 10.24 6.70
C LYS A 147 -18.78 10.09 8.16
N ALA A 148 -17.64 9.49 8.49
CA ALA A 148 -17.19 9.35 9.87
C ALA A 148 -16.96 10.70 10.55
N ILE A 149 -16.33 11.65 9.86
CA ILE A 149 -16.09 13.02 10.36
C ILE A 149 -17.42 13.74 10.62
N TYR A 150 -18.35 13.72 9.65
CA TYR A 150 -19.65 14.36 9.80
C TYR A 150 -20.51 13.70 10.88
N LEU A 151 -20.51 12.37 10.97
CA LEU A 151 -21.21 11.65 12.04
C LEU A 151 -20.61 11.97 13.41
N GLN A 152 -19.29 12.10 13.52
CA GLN A 152 -18.64 12.50 14.77
C GLN A 152 -19.07 13.91 15.19
N ALA A 153 -19.09 14.87 14.26
CA ALA A 153 -19.55 16.23 14.52
C ALA A 153 -21.03 16.24 14.94
N PHE A 154 -21.88 15.52 14.21
CA PHE A 154 -23.30 15.37 14.50
C PHE A 154 -23.56 14.76 15.89
N ASN A 155 -22.87 13.65 16.22
CA ASN A 155 -22.96 13.02 17.53
C ASN A 155 -22.48 13.94 18.68
N SER A 156 -21.47 14.78 18.43
CA SER A 156 -21.02 15.78 19.38
C SER A 156 -22.09 16.83 19.68
N ILE A 157 -22.83 17.27 18.65
CA ILE A 157 -23.96 18.20 18.80
C ILE A 157 -25.07 17.55 19.62
N LEU A 158 -25.46 16.31 19.28
CA LEU A 158 -26.50 15.59 20.02
C LEU A 158 -26.16 15.43 21.52
N ARG A 159 -24.91 15.06 21.85
CA ARG A 159 -24.46 14.99 23.25
C ARG A 159 -24.55 16.33 23.98
N ARG A 160 -24.29 17.44 23.30
CA ARG A 160 -24.42 18.79 23.90
C ARG A 160 -25.89 19.15 24.13
N LEU A 161 -26.77 18.78 23.21
CA LEU A 161 -28.21 18.98 23.35
C LEU A 161 -28.78 18.19 24.54
N ASP A 162 -28.31 16.95 24.76
CA ASP A 162 -28.76 16.12 25.89
C ASP A 162 -28.42 16.73 27.25
N LEU A 163 -27.29 17.45 27.32
CA LEU A 163 -26.86 18.15 28.53
C LEU A 163 -27.51 19.52 28.70
N LEU A 164 -28.21 20.03 27.68
CA LEU A 164 -28.74 21.38 27.67
C LEU A 164 -29.76 21.57 28.79
N GLY A 165 -30.75 20.68 28.89
CA GLY A 165 -31.79 20.74 29.93
C GLY A 165 -31.21 20.69 31.34
N ALA A 166 -30.21 19.86 31.58
CA ALA A 166 -29.56 19.76 32.89
C ALA A 166 -28.76 21.02 33.26
N LYS A 167 -28.18 21.72 32.26
CA LYS A 167 -27.33 22.90 32.49
C LYS A 167 -28.10 24.22 32.55
N THR A 168 -29.14 24.37 31.74
CA THR A 168 -29.85 25.66 31.62
C THR A 168 -31.10 25.73 32.50
N ALA A 169 -31.79 24.61 32.74
CA ALA A 169 -33.01 24.62 33.55
C ALA A 169 -32.83 25.16 34.98
N PRO A 170 -31.71 24.89 35.70
CA PRO A 170 -31.48 25.47 37.03
C PRO A 170 -31.37 26.99 37.06
N LEU A 171 -31.13 27.63 35.91
CA LEU A 171 -31.01 29.10 35.78
C LEU A 171 -32.38 29.78 35.58
N CYS A 172 -33.44 28.99 35.34
CA CYS A 172 -34.78 29.51 35.10
C CYS A 172 -35.58 29.64 36.40
N SER A 173 -36.56 30.56 36.42
CA SER A 173 -37.45 30.76 37.57
C SER A 173 -38.24 29.51 37.97
N ASN A 174 -38.50 28.60 37.01
CA ASN A 174 -39.13 27.30 37.28
C ASN A 174 -38.33 26.16 36.61
N PRO A 175 -37.35 25.57 37.32
CA PRO A 175 -36.43 24.58 36.75
C PRO A 175 -37.07 23.30 36.24
N LYS A 176 -38.15 22.82 36.88
CA LYS A 176 -38.81 21.57 36.48
C LYS A 176 -39.50 21.74 35.12
N THR A 177 -40.30 22.80 34.99
CA THR A 177 -41.01 23.11 33.74
C THR A 177 -40.04 23.48 32.62
N ALA A 178 -38.98 24.24 32.92
CA ALA A 178 -37.95 24.58 31.94
C ALA A 178 -37.24 23.32 31.40
N LYS A 179 -36.86 22.38 32.29
CA LYS A 179 -36.22 21.13 31.89
C LYS A 179 -37.10 20.33 30.93
N THR A 180 -38.38 20.14 31.24
CA THR A 180 -39.32 19.43 30.38
C THR A 180 -39.48 20.09 29.02
N ALA A 181 -39.62 21.42 28.98
CA ALA A 181 -39.75 22.17 27.72
C ALA A 181 -38.48 22.07 26.86
N ILE A 182 -37.30 22.11 27.48
CA ILE A 182 -36.01 21.97 26.78
C ILE A 182 -35.84 20.55 26.25
N GLU A 183 -36.13 19.53 27.05
CA GLU A 183 -36.05 18.12 26.63
C GLU A 183 -37.01 17.82 25.48
N GLU A 184 -38.22 18.37 25.50
CA GLU A 184 -39.17 18.24 24.40
C GLU A 184 -38.65 18.90 23.12
N GLY A 185 -38.08 20.11 23.21
CA GLY A 185 -37.44 20.78 22.07
C GLY A 185 -36.26 19.99 21.50
N VAL A 186 -35.39 19.46 22.36
CA VAL A 186 -34.26 18.60 21.97
C VAL A 186 -34.74 17.33 21.27
N ASN A 187 -35.80 16.70 21.77
CA ASN A 187 -36.38 15.51 21.14
C ASN A 187 -36.94 15.80 19.75
N ARG A 188 -37.57 16.96 19.53
CA ARG A 188 -38.04 17.39 18.20
C ARG A 188 -36.88 17.61 17.22
N ILE A 189 -35.80 18.27 17.67
CA ILE A 189 -34.58 18.47 16.85
C ILE A 189 -33.97 17.11 16.48
N ARG A 190 -33.93 16.17 17.42
CA ARG A 190 -33.43 14.81 17.17
C ARG A 190 -34.28 14.05 16.17
N ALA A 191 -35.61 14.11 16.31
CA ALA A 191 -36.53 13.45 15.39
C ALA A 191 -36.36 13.96 13.95
N ALA A 192 -36.35 15.29 13.77
CA ALA A 192 -36.14 15.90 12.46
C ALA A 192 -34.77 15.55 11.85
N ALA A 193 -33.72 15.50 12.68
CA ALA A 193 -32.39 15.16 12.19
C ALA A 193 -32.24 13.67 11.81
N MET A 194 -32.96 12.76 12.47
CA MET A 194 -32.98 11.34 12.11
C MET A 194 -33.81 11.09 10.84
N GLU A 195 -34.96 11.77 10.71
CA GLU A 195 -35.81 11.71 9.51
C GLU A 195 -35.04 12.12 8.25
N GLU A 196 -34.26 13.21 8.31
CA GLU A 196 -33.45 13.66 7.17
C GLU A 196 -32.31 12.70 6.82
N MET A 197 -31.70 12.06 7.84
CA MET A 197 -30.67 11.04 7.64
C MET A 197 -31.22 9.74 7.02
N GLU A 198 -32.47 9.39 7.32
CA GLU A 198 -33.15 8.23 6.74
C GLU A 198 -33.70 8.53 5.35
N GLY A 199 -34.29 9.70 5.12
CA GLY A 199 -34.79 10.14 3.80
C GLY A 199 -33.69 10.29 2.75
N SER A 200 -32.47 10.66 3.15
CA SER A 200 -31.30 10.67 2.26
C SER A 200 -30.84 9.28 1.81
N ARG A 201 -31.31 8.21 2.45
CA ARG A 201 -30.93 6.82 2.15
C ARG A 201 -31.74 6.22 1.00
N ASP A 202 -32.96 6.72 0.78
CA ASP A 202 -33.86 6.27 -0.28
C ASP A 202 -33.69 7.06 -1.60
N ALA A 203 -33.08 8.25 -1.54
CA ALA A 203 -32.83 9.09 -2.73
C ALA A 203 -31.53 8.75 -3.49
N GLY A 204 -30.67 7.88 -2.94
CA GLY A 204 -29.35 7.53 -3.51
C GLY A 204 -29.32 6.28 -4.39
N GLY A 205 -30.47 5.70 -4.71
CA GLY A 205 -30.58 4.53 -5.60
C GLY A 205 -30.86 4.94 -7.05
N ASN A 206 -29.83 5.28 -7.80
CA ASN A 206 -29.78 5.21 -9.27
C ASN A 206 -28.33 5.25 -9.76
#